data_AF-A0A7Y0IFK6-F1
#
_entry.id   AF-A0A7Y0IFK6-F1
#
_cell.length_a   1.000
_cell.length_b   1.000
_cell.length_c   1.000
_cell.angle_alpha   90.00
_cell.angle_beta   90.00
_cell.angle_gamma   90.00
#
_symmetry.space_group_name_H-M   'P 1'
#
loop_
_entity.id
_entity.type
_entity.pdbx_description
1 polymer ?
#
loop_
_entity_poly.entity_id
_entity_poly.type
_entity_poly.pdbx_seq_one_letter_code
_entity_poly.pdbx_strand_id
1 'polypeptide(L)'
;MLSKGIHIMALFFCILCLMNLGCAQTNIRLSDERDYEEYKRGFDQKFTAHFPVKISASSQSCEMFSDKNEKKNDFILMLYENGISQNEINHVLDKNKDKVVAEYKASDSCLLIVNRFETKETLDNPDLRVKIDSSLIHRECYQKKYPVPNFVNYGGSLHDSFMIYVLESEKINSWERKFGMGPAPQMPDPWKNGFSRGIAISKEKKTVIYWTVIW
;
A
#
# COMPACT_ATOMS: atom_id res chain seq x y z
N MET A 1 -57.37 0.67 -0.87
CA MET A 1 -56.29 0.99 0.09
C MET A 1 -55.14 -0.02 -0.01
N LEU A 2 -54.73 -0.42 -1.23
CA LEU A 2 -53.74 -1.49 -1.48
C LEU A 2 -52.56 -1.08 -2.39
N SER A 3 -52.50 0.17 -2.84
CA SER A 3 -51.45 0.63 -3.78
C SER A 3 -50.21 1.21 -3.09
N LYS A 4 -50.28 1.59 -1.81
CA LYS A 4 -49.14 2.19 -1.09
C LYS A 4 -48.13 1.18 -0.53
N GLY A 5 -48.50 -0.09 -0.37
CA GLY A 5 -47.62 -1.13 0.19
C GLY A 5 -46.59 -1.68 -0.80
N ILE A 6 -46.93 -1.71 -2.10
CA ILE A 6 -46.07 -2.32 -3.14
C ILE A 6 -44.87 -1.40 -3.47
N HIS A 7 -45.06 -0.08 -3.45
CA HIS A 7 -43.98 0.87 -3.71
C HIS A 7 -42.94 0.93 -2.59
N ILE A 8 -43.34 0.73 -1.33
CA ILE A 8 -42.41 0.71 -0.19
C ILE A 8 -41.57 -0.59 -0.21
N MET A 9 -42.16 -1.72 -0.61
CA MET A 9 -41.46 -3.00 -0.71
C MET A 9 -40.45 -3.03 -1.88
N ALA A 10 -40.78 -2.38 -3.01
CA ALA A 10 -39.87 -2.25 -4.15
C ALA A 10 -38.67 -1.30 -3.85
N LEU A 11 -38.90 -0.24 -3.08
CA LEU A 11 -37.83 0.69 -2.68
C LEU A 11 -36.84 0.04 -1.70
N PHE A 12 -37.33 -0.82 -0.80
CA PHE A 12 -36.48 -1.58 0.12
C PHE A 12 -35.61 -2.62 -0.61
N PHE A 13 -36.12 -3.25 -1.67
CA PHE A 13 -35.36 -4.21 -2.46
C PHE A 13 -34.27 -3.55 -3.33
N CYS A 14 -34.51 -2.32 -3.81
CA CYS A 14 -33.49 -1.54 -4.54
C CYS A 14 -32.32 -1.06 -3.65
N ILE A 15 -32.57 -0.79 -2.36
CA ILE A 15 -31.53 -0.34 -1.43
C ILE A 15 -30.61 -1.51 -1.00
N LEU A 16 -31.14 -2.73 -0.93
CA LEU A 16 -30.35 -3.93 -0.61
C LEU A 16 -29.42 -4.41 -1.75
N CYS A 17 -29.70 -4.03 -3.00
CA CYS A 17 -28.80 -4.36 -4.13
C CYS A 17 -27.58 -3.44 -4.26
N LEU A 18 -27.56 -2.29 -3.57
CA LEU A 18 -26.45 -1.33 -3.65
C LEU A 18 -25.34 -1.57 -2.62
N MET A 19 -25.49 -2.56 -1.72
CA MET A 19 -24.53 -2.82 -0.63
C MET A 19 -23.51 -3.94 -0.93
N ASN A 20 -23.47 -4.48 -2.16
CA ASN A 20 -22.49 -5.51 -2.55
C ASN A 20 -21.48 -5.01 -3.60
N LEU A 21 -21.08 -3.74 -3.51
CA LEU A 21 -19.79 -3.31 -4.09
C LEU A 21 -18.70 -3.57 -3.04
N GLY A 22 -18.44 -4.85 -2.76
CA GLY A 22 -17.17 -5.23 -2.16
C GLY A 22 -16.08 -4.93 -3.18
N CYS A 23 -15.11 -4.09 -2.84
CA CYS A 23 -13.90 -3.94 -3.64
C CYS A 23 -13.24 -5.31 -3.75
N ALA A 24 -13.29 -5.90 -4.94
CA ALA A 24 -12.53 -7.10 -5.24
C ALA A 24 -11.03 -6.74 -5.23
N GLN A 25 -10.25 -7.46 -4.43
CA GLN A 25 -8.79 -7.44 -4.53
C GLN A 25 -8.40 -7.93 -5.92
N THR A 26 -7.73 -7.07 -6.67
CA THR A 26 -7.42 -7.32 -8.08
C THR A 26 -5.92 -7.15 -8.29
N ASN A 27 -5.21 -8.27 -8.36
CA ASN A 27 -3.85 -8.28 -8.90
C ASN A 27 -3.99 -8.25 -10.43
N ILE A 28 -4.00 -7.05 -11.02
CA ILE A 28 -4.09 -6.89 -12.47
C ILE A 28 -2.68 -6.71 -13.01
N ARG A 29 -2.24 -7.63 -13.86
CA ARG A 29 -1.11 -7.38 -14.77
C ARG A 29 -1.53 -6.24 -15.68
N LEU A 30 -0.95 -5.06 -15.50
CA LEU A 30 -1.37 -3.86 -16.23
C LEU A 30 -1.20 -4.13 -17.72
N SER A 31 -2.32 -4.15 -18.44
CA SER A 31 -2.34 -4.30 -19.89
C SER A 31 -2.47 -2.94 -20.61
N ASP A 32 -2.84 -1.89 -19.86
CA ASP A 32 -3.10 -0.54 -20.39
C ASP A 32 -2.82 0.55 -19.32
N GLU A 33 -2.30 1.70 -19.77
CA GLU A 33 -2.05 2.92 -18.98
C GLU A 33 -3.32 3.46 -18.31
N ARG A 34 -4.49 3.14 -18.85
CA ARG A 34 -5.79 3.50 -18.26
C ARG A 34 -6.00 2.91 -16.88
N ASP A 35 -5.64 1.64 -16.71
CA ASP A 35 -5.76 0.95 -15.41
C ASP A 35 -4.84 1.65 -14.40
N TYR A 36 -3.61 1.98 -14.80
CA TYR A 36 -2.65 2.70 -13.95
C TYR A 36 -3.23 4.02 -13.39
N GLU A 37 -3.77 4.84 -14.28
CA GLU A 37 -4.36 6.13 -13.90
C GLU A 37 -5.61 5.98 -13.03
N GLU A 38 -6.40 4.92 -13.20
CA GLU A 38 -7.59 4.66 -12.39
C GLU A 38 -7.26 4.44 -10.91
N TYR A 39 -6.35 3.50 -10.59
CA TYR A 39 -5.99 3.26 -9.18
C TYR A 39 -5.31 4.47 -8.56
N LYS A 40 -4.45 5.17 -9.32
CA LYS A 40 -3.76 6.37 -8.84
C LYS A 40 -4.74 7.48 -8.48
N ARG A 41 -5.82 7.66 -9.26
CA ARG A 41 -6.91 8.60 -8.95
C ARG A 41 -7.75 8.19 -7.76
N GLY A 42 -7.71 6.90 -7.39
CA GLY A 42 -8.32 6.40 -6.16
C GLY A 42 -7.71 6.99 -4.89
N PHE A 43 -6.54 7.64 -4.95
CA PHE A 43 -5.86 8.24 -3.81
C PHE A 43 -5.64 9.73 -4.02
N ASP A 44 -5.67 10.50 -2.93
CA ASP A 44 -5.31 11.92 -2.98
C ASP A 44 -3.91 12.11 -3.57
N GLN A 45 -3.70 13.21 -4.30
CA GLN A 45 -2.41 13.52 -4.92
C GLN A 45 -1.26 13.56 -3.90
N LYS A 46 -1.53 13.97 -2.64
CA LYS A 46 -0.52 13.90 -1.56
C LYS A 46 0.06 12.48 -1.43
N PHE A 47 -0.72 11.43 -1.64
CA PHE A 47 -0.27 10.06 -1.54
C PHE A 47 0.35 9.53 -2.83
N THR A 48 0.04 10.10 -4.00
CA THR A 48 0.48 9.55 -5.29
C THR A 48 1.48 10.42 -6.05
N ALA A 49 1.83 11.60 -5.56
CA ALA A 49 2.69 12.55 -6.29
C ALA A 49 4.11 12.05 -6.63
N HIS A 50 4.59 11.00 -5.96
CA HIS A 50 5.91 10.42 -6.24
C HIS A 50 5.87 9.28 -7.28
N PHE A 51 4.69 8.74 -7.56
CA PHE A 51 4.49 7.76 -8.63
C PHE A 51 4.78 8.42 -9.98
N PRO A 52 5.22 7.66 -10.99
CA PRO A 52 5.54 8.23 -12.28
C PRO A 52 4.29 8.84 -12.96
N VAL A 53 4.48 9.78 -13.88
CA VAL A 53 3.33 10.33 -14.63
C VAL A 53 2.83 9.31 -15.65
N LYS A 54 3.73 8.50 -16.19
CA LYS A 54 3.46 7.37 -17.06
C LYS A 54 4.36 6.21 -16.70
N ILE A 55 3.94 4.98 -16.95
CA ILE A 55 4.79 3.80 -16.80
C ILE A 55 6.06 3.99 -17.66
N SER A 56 7.23 3.58 -17.15
CA SER A 56 8.50 3.73 -17.85
C SER A 56 8.43 3.02 -19.21
N ALA A 57 8.82 3.73 -20.27
CA ALA A 57 8.86 3.16 -21.62
C ALA A 57 9.84 1.97 -21.74
N SER A 58 10.78 1.83 -20.80
CA SER A 58 11.70 0.71 -20.73
C SER A 58 11.19 -0.48 -19.90
N SER A 59 10.05 -0.32 -19.22
CA SER A 59 9.46 -1.38 -18.41
C SER A 59 9.02 -2.53 -19.30
N GLN A 60 9.48 -3.74 -18.97
CA GLN A 60 9.11 -4.97 -19.70
C GLN A 60 7.81 -5.56 -19.17
N SER A 61 7.57 -5.42 -17.87
CA SER A 61 6.30 -5.77 -17.25
C SER A 61 6.01 -4.82 -16.10
N CYS A 62 4.72 -4.55 -15.94
CA CYS A 62 4.22 -3.70 -14.88
C CYS A 62 3.04 -4.37 -14.18
N GLU A 63 3.04 -4.31 -12.86
CA GLU A 63 1.95 -4.80 -12.02
C GLU A 63 1.60 -3.69 -11.04
N MET A 64 0.32 -3.54 -10.74
CA MET A 64 -0.12 -2.62 -9.71
C MET A 64 -1.00 -3.36 -8.72
N PHE A 65 -0.81 -3.03 -7.46
CA PHE A 65 -1.56 -3.57 -6.35
C PHE A 65 -2.20 -2.41 -5.60
N SER A 66 -3.48 -2.54 -5.32
CA SER A 66 -4.18 -1.63 -4.43
C SER A 66 -5.09 -2.41 -3.51
N ASP A 67 -5.08 -2.05 -2.23
CA ASP A 67 -6.04 -2.52 -1.24
C ASP A 67 -6.47 -1.33 -0.37
N LYS A 68 -7.75 -1.31 0.01
CA LYS A 68 -8.34 -0.31 0.89
C LYS A 68 -9.19 -1.04 1.92
N ASN A 69 -8.51 -1.60 2.90
CA ASN A 69 -9.12 -2.43 3.91
C ASN A 69 -9.28 -1.67 5.23
N GLU A 70 -10.45 -1.04 5.41
CA GLU A 70 -10.75 -0.25 6.60
C GLU A 70 -10.72 -1.10 7.87
N LYS A 71 -11.19 -2.36 7.80
CA LYS A 71 -11.20 -3.28 8.95
C LYS A 71 -9.79 -3.62 9.45
N LYS A 72 -8.81 -3.60 8.54
CA LYS A 72 -7.41 -3.92 8.85
C LYS A 72 -6.53 -2.70 9.04
N ASN A 73 -7.08 -1.49 8.86
CA ASN A 73 -6.33 -0.25 8.78
C ASN A 73 -5.16 -0.39 7.79
N ASP A 74 -5.47 -0.85 6.56
CA ASP A 74 -4.46 -1.09 5.53
C ASP A 74 -4.92 -0.57 4.18
N PHE A 75 -4.48 0.65 3.87
CA PHE A 75 -4.71 1.28 2.59
C PHE A 75 -3.37 1.37 1.88
N ILE A 76 -3.19 0.57 0.84
CA ILE A 76 -1.92 0.41 0.15
C ILE A 76 -2.10 0.56 -1.36
N LEU A 77 -1.13 1.21 -1.98
CA LEU A 77 -0.97 1.31 -3.42
C LEU A 77 0.49 1.02 -3.74
N MET A 78 0.76 0.07 -4.63
CA MET A 78 2.10 -0.30 -5.06
C MET A 78 2.16 -0.47 -6.56
N LEU A 79 3.19 0.10 -7.20
CA LEU A 79 3.50 -0.09 -8.61
C LEU A 79 4.83 -0.84 -8.72
N TYR A 80 4.82 -1.99 -9.37
CA TYR A 80 6.02 -2.79 -9.66
C TYR A 80 6.35 -2.65 -11.13
N GLU A 81 7.50 -2.05 -11.44
CA GLU A 81 8.02 -1.98 -12.80
C GLU A 81 9.28 -2.85 -12.91
N ASN A 82 9.26 -3.84 -13.79
CA ASN A 82 10.33 -4.81 -13.97
C ASN A 82 11.00 -4.67 -15.34
N GLY A 83 12.27 -5.07 -15.42
CA GLY A 83 13.06 -4.96 -16.65
C GLY A 83 13.44 -3.53 -17.02
N ILE A 84 13.36 -2.59 -16.08
CA ILE A 84 13.68 -1.17 -16.30
C ILE A 84 15.16 -0.99 -16.64
N SER A 85 15.46 -0.08 -17.58
CA SER A 85 16.83 0.24 -17.97
C SER A 85 17.63 0.90 -16.84
N GLN A 86 18.95 0.74 -16.84
CA GLN A 86 19.81 1.37 -15.82
C GLN A 86 19.70 2.90 -15.81
N ASN A 87 19.50 3.51 -16.99
CA ASN A 87 19.33 4.96 -17.14
C ASN A 87 18.05 5.44 -16.45
N GLU A 88 16.95 4.72 -16.64
CA GLU A 88 15.67 5.02 -15.99
C GLU A 88 15.75 4.84 -14.47
N ILE A 89 16.42 3.77 -13.99
CA ILE A 89 16.68 3.60 -12.55
C ILE A 89 17.48 4.79 -11.98
N ASN A 90 18.53 5.21 -12.68
CA ASN A 90 19.33 6.36 -12.23
C ASN A 90 18.50 7.65 -12.23
N HIS A 91 17.65 7.85 -13.25
CA HIS A 91 16.73 8.99 -13.30
C HIS A 91 15.74 9.00 -12.12
N VAL A 92 15.17 7.85 -11.76
CA VAL A 92 14.29 7.72 -10.59
C VAL A 92 15.01 8.08 -9.30
N LEU A 93 16.26 7.61 -9.12
CA LEU A 93 17.08 7.96 -7.96
C LEU A 93 17.36 9.47 -7.91
N ASP A 94 17.84 10.05 -9.01
CA ASP A 94 18.20 11.46 -9.08
C ASP A 94 17.00 12.38 -8.83
N LYS A 95 15.82 12.02 -9.35
CA LYS A 95 14.57 12.78 -9.16
C LYS A 95 14.10 12.80 -7.70
N ASN A 96 14.47 11.79 -6.90
CA ASN A 96 13.94 11.59 -5.55
C ASN A 96 14.98 11.81 -4.44
N LYS A 97 16.28 11.90 -4.77
CA LYS A 97 17.38 11.99 -3.80
C LYS A 97 17.15 13.04 -2.69
N ASP A 98 16.66 14.22 -3.05
CA ASP A 98 16.49 15.34 -2.12
C ASP A 98 15.24 15.19 -1.22
N LYS A 99 14.41 14.18 -1.48
CA LYS A 99 13.21 13.86 -0.72
C LYS A 99 13.42 12.66 0.21
N VAL A 100 14.52 11.93 0.09
CA VAL A 100 14.74 10.72 0.89
C VAL A 100 14.93 11.10 2.35
N VAL A 101 14.02 10.62 3.21
CA VAL A 101 14.09 10.81 4.67
C VAL A 101 14.77 9.63 5.37
N ALA A 102 14.83 8.46 4.72
CA ALA A 102 15.62 7.32 5.16
C ALA A 102 15.90 6.31 4.06
N GLU A 103 17.02 5.59 4.23
CA GLU A 103 17.45 4.51 3.36
C GLU A 103 17.65 3.23 4.17
N TYR A 104 17.17 2.10 3.63
CA TYR A 104 17.33 0.78 4.23
C TYR A 104 17.74 -0.25 3.18
N LYS A 105 18.42 -1.31 3.63
CA LYS A 105 18.55 -2.53 2.82
C LYS A 105 17.34 -3.41 3.07
N ALA A 106 16.86 -4.11 2.05
CA ALA A 106 15.81 -5.12 2.24
C ALA A 106 16.20 -6.21 3.25
N SER A 107 17.51 -6.50 3.37
CA SER A 107 18.08 -7.45 4.31
C SER A 107 18.29 -6.90 5.73
N ASP A 108 17.94 -5.64 6.00
CA ASP A 108 18.06 -5.08 7.34
C ASP A 108 17.16 -5.86 8.32
N SER A 109 17.76 -6.42 9.38
CA SER A 109 17.05 -7.19 10.41
C SER A 109 16.09 -6.34 11.28
N CYS A 110 16.14 -5.01 11.13
CA CYS A 110 15.31 -4.07 11.85
C CYS A 110 14.64 -3.03 10.93
N LEU A 111 13.71 -3.52 10.11
CA LEU A 111 12.71 -2.71 9.43
C LEU A 111 11.46 -2.58 10.29
N LEU A 112 10.92 -1.36 10.38
CA LEU A 112 9.59 -1.11 10.95
C LEU A 112 8.57 -1.34 9.84
N ILE A 113 7.97 -2.52 9.80
CA ILE A 113 7.08 -2.95 8.73
C ILE A 113 5.63 -2.70 9.16
N VAL A 114 4.87 -1.97 8.33
CA VAL A 114 3.42 -1.75 8.54
C VAL A 114 2.69 -3.09 8.44
N ASN A 115 1.83 -3.40 9.41
CA ASN A 115 1.04 -4.65 9.44
C ASN A 115 1.90 -5.91 9.20
N ARG A 116 3.04 -5.98 9.89
CA ARG A 116 4.11 -6.99 9.68
C ARG A 116 3.68 -8.46 9.81
N PHE A 117 2.54 -8.73 10.42
CA PHE A 117 2.03 -10.09 10.64
C PHE A 117 1.00 -10.50 9.59
N GLU A 118 0.60 -9.59 8.70
CA GLU A 118 -0.22 -9.94 7.54
C GLU A 118 0.53 -10.92 6.63
N THR A 119 -0.20 -11.94 6.20
CA THR A 119 0.23 -12.94 5.23
C THR A 119 -0.64 -12.81 3.98
N LYS A 120 -0.26 -13.50 2.90
CA LYS A 120 -1.10 -13.58 1.71
C LYS A 120 -2.50 -14.13 2.05
N GLU A 121 -2.56 -15.14 2.90
CA GLU A 121 -3.82 -15.76 3.33
C GLU A 121 -4.70 -14.78 4.10
N THR A 122 -4.13 -14.00 5.02
CA THR A 122 -4.93 -13.04 5.78
C THR A 122 -5.35 -11.88 4.89
N LEU A 123 -4.50 -11.37 3.99
CA LEU A 123 -4.91 -10.33 3.04
C LEU A 123 -6.07 -10.79 2.14
N ASP A 124 -5.96 -12.00 1.58
CA ASP A 124 -6.97 -12.56 0.67
C ASP A 124 -8.28 -12.92 1.41
N ASN A 125 -8.28 -12.98 2.76
CA ASN A 125 -9.45 -13.26 3.60
C ASN A 125 -9.55 -12.27 4.77
N PRO A 126 -10.24 -11.13 4.61
CA PRO A 126 -10.22 -10.04 5.57
C PRO A 126 -10.81 -10.39 6.95
N ASP A 127 -11.63 -11.43 7.04
CA ASP A 127 -12.21 -11.89 8.31
C ASP A 127 -11.28 -12.87 9.08
N LEU A 128 -10.16 -13.29 8.49
CA LEU A 128 -9.16 -14.10 9.21
C LEU A 128 -8.39 -13.25 10.21
N ARG A 129 -8.27 -13.79 11.42
CA ARG A 129 -7.50 -13.15 12.50
C ARG A 129 -6.01 -13.31 12.26
N VAL A 130 -5.32 -12.16 12.24
CA VAL A 130 -3.86 -12.10 12.21
C VAL A 130 -3.29 -12.55 13.55
N LYS A 131 -2.33 -13.48 13.52
CA LYS A 131 -1.59 -13.89 14.72
C LYS A 131 -0.47 -12.90 15.01
N ILE A 132 -0.68 -12.06 16.02
CA ILE A 132 0.26 -11.02 16.42
C ILE A 132 1.26 -11.55 17.45
N ASP A 133 2.55 -11.33 17.20
CA ASP A 133 3.61 -11.49 18.20
C ASP A 133 3.94 -10.11 18.80
N SER A 134 3.50 -9.85 20.03
CA SER A 134 3.67 -8.55 20.67
C SER A 134 5.14 -8.21 20.96
N SER A 135 6.02 -9.22 21.11
CA SER A 135 7.47 -9.00 21.30
C SER A 135 8.13 -8.32 20.10
N LEU A 136 7.47 -8.42 18.95
CA LEU A 136 7.92 -7.93 17.66
C LEU A 136 7.29 -6.57 17.29
N ILE A 137 6.40 -6.01 18.13
CA ILE A 137 5.82 -4.66 17.96
C ILE A 137 6.76 -3.60 18.54
N HIS A 138 7.28 -3.83 19.74
CA HIS A 138 8.10 -2.87 20.47
C HIS A 138 9.56 -3.32 20.52
N ARG A 139 10.30 -3.04 19.43
CA ARG A 139 11.75 -3.28 19.37
C ARG A 139 12.49 -1.96 19.52
N GLU A 140 13.55 -1.94 20.33
CA GLU A 140 14.36 -0.73 20.56
C GLU A 140 14.88 -0.11 19.25
N CYS A 141 15.25 -0.97 18.30
CA CYS A 141 15.78 -0.53 17.01
C CYS A 141 14.75 0.19 16.13
N TYR A 142 13.46 0.24 16.50
CA TYR A 142 12.41 1.00 15.79
C TYR A 142 12.37 2.49 16.13
N GLN A 143 12.99 2.94 17.21
CA GLN A 143 12.87 4.32 17.69
C GLN A 143 13.28 5.40 16.66
N LYS A 144 14.15 5.04 15.71
CA LYS A 144 14.64 5.94 14.64
C LYS A 144 14.32 5.43 13.23
N LYS A 145 13.35 4.52 13.10
CA LYS A 145 12.95 3.94 11.82
C LYS A 145 11.64 4.57 11.34
N TYR A 146 11.57 4.82 10.05
CA TYR A 146 10.33 5.14 9.37
C TYR A 146 9.66 3.85 8.88
N PRO A 147 8.33 3.76 8.96
CA PRO A 147 7.58 2.62 8.48
C PRO A 147 7.78 2.37 6.98
N VAL A 148 7.90 1.09 6.61
CA VAL A 148 7.90 0.59 5.23
C VAL A 148 6.72 -0.39 5.06
N PRO A 149 6.17 -0.56 3.84
CA PRO A 149 5.07 -1.49 3.65
C PRO A 149 5.49 -2.94 3.88
N ASN A 150 4.53 -3.79 4.21
CA ASN A 150 4.69 -5.23 4.11
C ASN A 150 4.62 -5.63 2.63
N PHE A 151 5.74 -6.09 2.06
CA PHE A 151 5.84 -6.48 0.65
C PHE A 151 5.26 -7.88 0.37
N VAL A 152 4.27 -8.32 1.15
CA VAL A 152 3.67 -9.65 1.05
C VAL A 152 3.13 -9.96 -0.35
N ASN A 153 2.60 -8.97 -1.06
CA ASN A 153 2.13 -9.13 -2.45
C ASN A 153 3.25 -9.31 -3.47
N TYR A 154 4.50 -8.97 -3.11
CA TYR A 154 5.70 -9.24 -3.90
C TYR A 154 6.33 -10.62 -3.59
N GLY A 155 5.65 -11.47 -2.81
CA GLY A 155 6.19 -12.77 -2.35
C GLY A 155 6.73 -12.77 -0.92
N GLY A 156 6.26 -11.85 -0.07
CA GLY A 156 6.69 -11.73 1.32
C GLY A 156 7.75 -10.65 1.51
N SER A 157 9.01 -11.05 1.36
CA SER A 157 10.19 -10.20 1.56
C SER A 157 10.83 -9.83 0.23
N LEU A 158 11.30 -8.59 0.12
CA LEU A 158 12.14 -8.19 -1.00
C LEU A 158 13.47 -8.96 -0.98
N HIS A 159 13.99 -9.28 -2.15
CA HIS A 159 15.34 -9.85 -2.30
C HIS A 159 16.40 -8.86 -1.76
N ASP A 160 17.51 -9.39 -1.24
CA ASP A 160 18.57 -8.59 -0.58
C ASP A 160 19.21 -7.50 -1.44
N SER A 161 19.05 -7.57 -2.76
CA SER A 161 19.54 -6.56 -3.70
C SER A 161 18.68 -5.31 -3.80
N PHE A 162 17.55 -5.26 -3.08
CA PHE A 162 16.73 -4.06 -3.00
C PHE A 162 17.25 -3.08 -1.95
N MET A 163 17.38 -1.83 -2.38
CA MET A 163 17.47 -0.66 -1.50
C MET A 163 16.09 -0.02 -1.38
N ILE A 164 15.69 0.32 -0.16
CA ILE A 164 14.41 0.98 0.16
C ILE A 164 14.70 2.44 0.51
N TYR A 165 14.01 3.35 -0.15
CA TYR A 165 14.09 4.79 0.06
C TYR A 165 12.73 5.30 0.50
N VAL A 166 12.62 5.67 1.78
CA VAL A 166 11.42 6.33 2.31
C VAL A 166 11.50 7.80 1.93
N LEU A 167 10.49 8.30 1.23
CA LEU A 167 10.44 9.70 0.76
C LEU A 167 9.67 10.60 1.71
N GLU A 168 8.68 10.06 2.39
CA GLU A 168 7.93 10.79 3.41
C GLU A 168 7.23 9.79 4.33
N SER A 169 7.16 10.13 5.61
CA SER A 169 6.35 9.40 6.55
C SER A 169 5.91 10.33 7.67
N GLU A 170 4.61 10.35 7.96
CA GLU A 170 4.03 11.20 8.99
C GLU A 170 3.22 10.35 9.97
N LYS A 171 3.34 10.72 11.24
CA LYS A 171 2.48 10.22 12.31
C LYS A 171 1.18 11.01 12.29
N ILE A 172 0.07 10.31 12.36
CA ILE A 172 -1.25 10.93 12.31
C ILE A 172 -2.00 10.58 13.60
N ASN A 173 -2.69 11.56 14.17
CA ASN A 173 -3.41 11.36 15.43
C ASN A 173 -4.57 10.38 15.26
N SER A 174 -5.31 10.48 14.15
CA SER A 174 -6.42 9.59 13.82
C SER A 174 -6.80 9.73 12.34
N TRP A 175 -7.14 8.60 11.71
CA TRP A 175 -7.72 8.53 10.38
C TRP A 175 -9.24 8.41 10.36
N GLU A 176 -9.88 8.28 11.52
CA GLU A 176 -11.32 7.99 11.67
C GLU A 176 -12.20 8.92 10.81
N ARG A 177 -11.94 10.24 10.85
CA ARG A 177 -12.74 11.21 10.07
C ARG A 177 -12.53 11.15 8.56
N LYS A 178 -11.35 10.72 8.10
CA LYS A 178 -11.00 10.73 6.68
C LYS A 178 -11.27 9.39 6.01
N PHE A 179 -10.99 8.30 6.71
CA PHE A 179 -10.99 6.94 6.18
C PHE A 179 -11.77 5.93 7.04
N GLY A 180 -12.35 6.34 8.17
CA GLY A 180 -13.03 5.41 9.08
C GLY A 180 -12.09 4.42 9.79
N MET A 181 -10.77 4.60 9.67
CA MET A 181 -9.76 3.70 10.24
C MET A 181 -9.45 4.03 11.69
N GLY A 182 -9.26 2.99 12.50
CA GLY A 182 -8.78 3.08 13.87
C GLY A 182 -7.25 2.90 13.96
N PRO A 183 -6.68 2.90 15.17
CA PRO A 183 -5.26 2.67 15.34
C PRO A 183 -4.84 1.25 14.94
N ALA A 184 -3.78 1.13 14.14
CA ALA A 184 -3.20 -0.14 13.73
C ALA A 184 -2.68 -0.93 14.95
N PRO A 185 -3.24 -2.13 15.24
CA PRO A 185 -2.86 -2.90 16.43
C PRO A 185 -1.43 -3.44 16.33
N GLN A 186 -0.91 -3.62 15.12
CA GLN A 186 0.41 -4.20 14.84
C GLN A 186 1.56 -3.17 14.91
N MET A 187 1.25 -1.88 15.06
CA MET A 187 2.23 -0.80 15.07
C MET A 187 2.56 -0.35 16.51
N PRO A 188 3.80 0.12 16.78
CA PRO A 188 4.14 0.69 18.09
C PRO A 188 3.44 2.05 18.30
N ASP A 189 3.29 2.46 19.56
CA ASP A 189 2.54 3.66 19.99
C ASP A 189 2.79 4.94 19.17
N PRO A 190 4.04 5.38 18.88
CA PRO A 190 4.24 6.59 18.08
C PRO A 190 3.80 6.45 16.62
N TRP A 191 3.49 5.24 16.16
CA TRP A 191 3.13 4.90 14.79
C TRP A 191 1.78 4.19 14.71
N LYS A 192 0.89 4.33 15.70
CA LYS A 192 -0.43 3.69 15.67
C LYS A 192 -1.31 4.13 14.51
N ASN A 193 -1.15 5.35 14.01
CA ASN A 193 -1.69 5.75 12.73
C ASN A 193 -0.64 6.59 11.99
N GLY A 194 -0.65 6.52 10.68
CA GLY A 194 0.26 7.26 9.86
C GLY A 194 0.07 7.00 8.39
N PHE A 195 1.00 7.56 7.62
CA PHE A 195 1.26 7.06 6.30
C PHE A 195 2.75 7.08 6.06
N SER A 196 3.12 6.40 5.00
CA SER A 196 4.46 6.43 4.46
C SER A 196 4.29 6.46 2.93
N ARG A 197 5.27 7.01 2.21
CA ARG A 197 5.41 6.81 0.76
C ARG A 197 6.88 6.73 0.33
N GLY A 198 7.16 6.00 -0.73
CA GLY A 198 8.54 5.86 -1.19
C GLY A 198 8.77 4.88 -2.31
N ILE A 199 10.03 4.51 -2.49
CA ILE A 199 10.49 3.66 -3.59
C ILE A 199 11.42 2.54 -3.09
N ALA A 200 11.38 1.38 -3.71
CA ALA A 200 12.39 0.34 -3.55
C ALA A 200 13.00 -0.01 -4.91
N ILE A 201 14.31 -0.15 -4.99
CA ILE A 201 15.03 -0.32 -6.25
C ILE A 201 16.01 -1.47 -6.13
N SER A 202 16.00 -2.36 -7.11
CA SER A 202 17.08 -3.33 -7.34
C SER A 202 17.66 -3.13 -8.75
N LYS A 203 18.92 -2.69 -8.81
CA LYS A 203 19.66 -2.60 -10.08
C LYS A 203 19.94 -3.99 -10.67
N GLU A 204 20.18 -4.98 -9.80
CA GLU A 204 20.40 -6.37 -10.20
C GLU A 204 19.15 -6.97 -10.85
N LYS A 205 17.98 -6.83 -10.20
CA LYS A 205 16.71 -7.34 -10.72
C LYS A 205 16.09 -6.44 -11.79
N LYS A 206 16.64 -5.24 -11.99
CA LYS A 206 16.10 -4.19 -12.87
C LYS A 206 14.65 -3.84 -12.52
N THR A 207 14.40 -3.67 -11.22
CA THR A 207 13.05 -3.46 -10.68
C THR A 207 13.00 -2.16 -9.90
N VAL A 208 11.93 -1.41 -10.12
CA VAL A 208 11.53 -0.26 -9.29
C VAL A 208 10.15 -0.56 -8.73
N ILE A 209 9.98 -0.35 -7.44
CA ILE A 209 8.72 -0.46 -6.72
C ILE A 209 8.39 0.90 -6.16
N TYR A 210 7.25 1.48 -6.50
CA TYR A 210 6.69 2.67 -5.86
C TYR A 210 5.62 2.24 -4.88
N TRP A 211 5.49 2.93 -3.76
CA TRP A 211 4.50 2.55 -2.78
C TRP A 211 3.96 3.75 -2.00
N THR A 212 2.70 3.63 -1.59
CA THR A 212 2.08 4.39 -0.50
C THR A 212 1.36 3.40 0.40
N VAL A 213 1.55 3.52 1.70
CA VAL A 213 0.77 2.79 2.70
C VAL A 213 0.25 3.75 3.76
N ILE A 214 -1.02 3.60 4.12
CA ILE A 214 -1.75 4.38 5.12
C ILE A 214 -2.37 3.38 6.11
N TRP A 215 -2.19 3.64 7.40
CA TRP A 215 -2.67 2.78 8.49
C TRP A 215 -3.04 3.60 9.73
#